data_AF-A0A8T5DLM7-F1
#
_entry.id   AF-A0A8T5DLM7-F1
#
_cell.length_a   1.000
_cell.length_b   1.000
_cell.length_c   1.000
_cell.angle_alpha   90.00
_cell.angle_beta   90.00
_cell.angle_gamma   90.00
#
_symmetry.space_group_name_H-M   'P 1'
#
loop_
_entity.id
_entity.type
_entity.pdbx_description
1 polymer ?
#
loop_
_entity_poly.entity_id
_entity_poly.type
_entity_poly.pdbx_seq_one_letter_code
_entity_poly.pdbx_strand_id
1 'polypeptide(L)'
;MSINCNWTLNDALERIEFIDGNYGIWIVSETESVISGRELRAPSLKKNVLARDDIITRLSVHFKKEFDNLWGVVGAYYGRPVEEYVGADITAFFSEANRNALMHSSTKMVHRMHLWIGAKSFVFGIEQKGEGFDALMIDRTRTYNRFGHGFDEFRRIESQVFFDDARNARTIFMEQYPPIRD
;
A
#
# COMPACT_ATOMS: atom_id res chain seq x y z
N MET A 1 15.65 2.22 9.35
CA MET A 1 14.59 3.12 9.87
C MET A 1 13.58 3.20 8.76
N SER A 2 12.38 2.66 8.97
CA SER A 2 11.41 2.43 7.89
C SER A 2 10.25 3.41 7.90
N ILE A 3 9.83 3.94 9.05
CA ILE A 3 8.68 4.86 9.09
C ILE A 3 9.14 6.31 9.02
N ASN A 4 8.58 7.07 8.08
CA ASN A 4 8.83 8.50 7.92
C ASN A 4 7.52 9.30 7.90
N CYS A 5 7.25 10.02 8.99
CA CYS A 5 6.04 10.85 9.12
C CYS A 5 6.19 12.26 8.51
N ASN A 6 7.36 12.61 7.98
CA ASN A 6 7.62 13.92 7.38
C ASN A 6 7.69 13.86 5.85
N TRP A 7 7.71 12.66 5.27
CA TRP A 7 7.71 12.48 3.82
C TRP A 7 6.32 12.55 3.24
N THR A 8 6.26 13.17 2.07
CA THR A 8 5.08 13.26 1.22
C THR A 8 5.21 12.32 0.03
N LEU A 9 4.11 12.10 -0.67
CA LEU A 9 4.13 11.39 -1.95
C LEU A 9 5.07 12.07 -2.95
N ASN A 10 5.10 13.41 -3.01
CA ASN A 10 5.98 14.13 -3.94
C ASN A 10 7.46 13.85 -3.65
N ASP A 11 7.86 13.85 -2.37
CA ASP A 11 9.24 13.51 -1.98
C ASP A 11 9.64 12.09 -2.46
N ALA A 12 8.69 11.15 -2.38
CA ALA A 12 8.92 9.79 -2.86
C ALA A 12 8.95 9.73 -4.39
N LEU A 13 8.04 10.41 -5.09
CA LEU A 13 7.99 10.45 -6.56
C LEU A 13 9.27 11.05 -7.17
N GLU A 14 9.83 12.09 -6.54
CA GLU A 14 11.13 12.65 -6.94
C GLU A 14 12.26 11.63 -6.75
N ARG A 15 12.27 10.93 -5.61
CA ARG A 15 13.34 9.97 -5.27
C ARG A 15 13.33 8.72 -6.13
N ILE A 16 12.15 8.23 -6.51
CA ILE A 16 12.04 7.09 -7.42
C ILE A 16 12.37 7.48 -8.87
N GLU A 17 12.53 8.77 -9.16
CA GLU A 17 12.57 9.33 -10.52
C GLU A 17 11.34 8.91 -11.31
N PHE A 18 10.17 9.34 -10.80
CA PHE A 18 8.89 8.96 -11.37
C PHE A 18 8.81 9.29 -12.85
N ILE A 19 8.35 8.32 -13.62
CA ILE A 19 8.18 8.46 -15.07
C ILE A 19 6.73 8.80 -15.31
N ASP A 20 6.50 9.98 -15.86
CA ASP A 20 5.14 10.47 -16.06
C ASP A 20 4.29 9.48 -16.86
N GLY A 21 3.08 9.22 -16.37
CA GLY A 21 2.18 8.21 -16.90
C GLY A 21 2.40 6.77 -16.44
N ASN A 22 3.47 6.44 -15.70
CA ASN A 22 3.71 5.09 -15.16
C ASN A 22 3.13 4.91 -13.74
N TYR A 23 1.83 5.12 -13.60
CA TYR A 23 1.12 4.87 -12.34
C TYR A 23 -0.12 4.00 -12.57
N GLY A 24 -0.53 3.29 -11.53
CA GLY A 24 -1.75 2.50 -11.51
C GLY A 24 -2.54 2.74 -10.23
N ILE A 25 -3.86 2.74 -10.34
CA ILE A 25 -4.78 2.83 -9.20
C ILE A 25 -5.80 1.70 -9.35
N TRP A 26 -5.93 0.88 -8.31
CA TRP A 26 -6.89 -0.23 -8.26
C TRP A 26 -7.93 0.06 -7.18
N ILE A 27 -9.21 0.06 -7.57
CA ILE A 27 -10.30 0.28 -6.62
C ILE A 27 -10.71 -1.07 -6.04
N VAL A 28 -10.48 -1.25 -4.74
CA VAL A 28 -10.70 -2.50 -4.01
C VAL A 28 -12.12 -2.58 -3.49
N SER A 29 -12.67 -1.46 -3.03
CA SER A 29 -14.05 -1.39 -2.55
C SER A 29 -14.77 -0.17 -3.10
N GLU A 30 -15.79 -0.42 -3.92
CA GLU A 30 -16.65 0.61 -4.47
C GLU A 30 -17.90 0.80 -3.60
N THR A 31 -17.94 1.93 -2.91
CA THR A 31 -19.21 2.61 -2.65
C THR A 31 -19.23 3.89 -3.47
N GLU A 32 -19.15 3.72 -4.80
CA GLU A 32 -19.36 4.70 -5.88
C GLU A 32 -18.08 5.28 -6.58
N SER A 33 -17.81 4.68 -7.75
CA SER A 33 -17.28 5.16 -9.05
C SER A 33 -15.91 5.86 -9.22
N VAL A 34 -15.02 5.17 -9.95
CA VAL A 34 -14.23 5.49 -11.19
C VAL A 34 -13.85 6.96 -11.49
N ILE A 35 -12.59 7.23 -11.92
CA ILE A 35 -12.17 8.05 -13.11
C ILE A 35 -10.63 8.08 -13.33
N SER A 36 -10.23 7.55 -14.50
CA SER A 36 -9.27 7.96 -15.56
C SER A 36 -7.77 8.22 -15.35
N GLY A 37 -7.00 7.46 -16.14
CA GLY A 37 -5.62 7.61 -16.61
C GLY A 37 -5.14 6.22 -17.06
N ARG A 38 -4.63 6.05 -18.31
CA ARG A 38 -4.40 4.77 -19.03
C ARG A 38 -4.68 3.50 -18.18
N GLU A 39 -5.98 3.17 -18.04
CA GLU A 39 -6.46 2.25 -16.99
C GLU A 39 -6.03 0.80 -17.26
N LEU A 40 -5.25 0.21 -16.35
CA LEU A 40 -5.25 -1.23 -16.13
C LEU A 40 -6.61 -1.58 -15.49
N ARG A 41 -7.59 -2.01 -16.29
CA ARG A 41 -8.93 -2.36 -15.78
C ARG A 41 -8.89 -3.68 -15.00
N ALA A 42 -9.15 -3.60 -13.70
CA ALA A 42 -9.40 -4.75 -12.83
C ALA A 42 -10.88 -4.85 -12.40
N PRO A 43 -11.42 -6.05 -12.08
CA PRO A 43 -12.84 -6.24 -11.78
C PRO A 43 -13.19 -5.85 -10.32
N SER A 44 -14.35 -5.22 -10.13
CA SER A 44 -14.89 -4.85 -8.81
C SER A 44 -15.16 -6.05 -7.89
N LEU A 45 -14.67 -6.04 -6.65
CA LEU A 45 -15.11 -6.95 -5.59
C LEU A 45 -16.50 -6.52 -5.08
N LYS A 46 -17.57 -7.21 -5.49
CA LYS A 46 -18.92 -6.95 -4.97
C LYS A 46 -19.16 -7.60 -3.61
N LYS A 47 -19.60 -6.75 -2.66
CA LYS A 47 -20.34 -6.99 -1.41
C LYS A 47 -20.33 -8.42 -0.86
N ASN A 48 -19.57 -8.65 0.21
CA ASN A 48 -20.06 -9.40 1.37
C ASN A 48 -19.26 -8.97 2.61
N VAL A 49 -19.97 -8.71 3.70
CA VAL A 49 -19.39 -8.47 5.03
C VAL A 49 -18.82 -9.81 5.49
N LEU A 50 -17.53 -10.01 5.27
CA LEU A 50 -16.80 -11.22 5.65
C LEU A 50 -16.23 -11.05 7.06
N ALA A 51 -16.09 -12.15 7.80
CA ALA A 51 -15.36 -12.15 9.06
C ALA A 51 -13.92 -11.62 8.84
N ARG A 52 -13.35 -10.91 9.81
CA ARG A 52 -12.03 -10.24 9.74
C ARG A 52 -10.94 -11.09 9.06
N ASP A 53 -10.87 -12.37 9.41
CA ASP A 53 -9.85 -13.29 8.89
C ASP A 53 -10.14 -13.73 7.44
N ASP A 54 -11.41 -13.87 7.07
CA ASP A 54 -11.85 -14.19 5.70
C ASP A 54 -11.67 -12.97 4.76
N ILE A 55 -11.74 -11.74 5.29
CA ILE A 55 -11.34 -10.53 4.55
C ILE A 55 -9.83 -10.57 4.26
N ILE A 56 -8.99 -10.83 5.28
CA ILE A 56 -7.53 -10.85 5.10
C ILE A 56 -7.11 -11.94 4.11
N THR A 57 -7.70 -13.14 4.20
CA THR A 57 -7.39 -14.23 3.26
C THR A 57 -7.88 -13.92 1.86
N ARG A 58 -9.12 -13.42 1.68
CA ARG A 58 -9.65 -13.13 0.34
C ARG A 58 -9.04 -11.90 -0.30
N LEU A 59 -8.74 -10.87 0.49
CA LEU A 59 -7.93 -9.76 0.05
C LEU A 59 -6.55 -10.26 -0.33
N SER A 60 -5.87 -11.07 0.49
CA SER A 60 -4.57 -11.65 0.11
C SER A 60 -4.63 -12.47 -1.18
N VAL A 61 -5.69 -13.26 -1.42
CA VAL A 61 -5.87 -14.06 -2.65
C VAL A 61 -6.22 -13.19 -3.86
N HIS A 62 -7.16 -12.26 -3.71
CA HIS A 62 -7.57 -11.35 -4.78
C HIS A 62 -6.44 -10.40 -5.13
N PHE A 63 -5.81 -9.81 -4.11
CA PHE A 63 -4.63 -9.02 -4.25
C PHE A 63 -3.50 -9.82 -4.85
N LYS A 64 -3.25 -11.08 -4.47
CA LYS A 64 -2.22 -11.90 -5.15
C LYS A 64 -2.42 -11.94 -6.66
N LYS A 65 -3.66 -12.11 -7.14
CA LYS A 65 -3.95 -12.13 -8.58
C LYS A 65 -3.75 -10.76 -9.24
N GLU A 66 -4.22 -9.68 -8.64
CA GLU A 66 -4.00 -8.31 -9.15
C GLU A 66 -2.52 -7.91 -9.06
N PHE A 67 -1.84 -8.40 -8.03
CA PHE A 67 -0.41 -8.31 -7.84
C PHE A 67 0.32 -9.04 -8.94
N ASP A 68 -0.02 -10.28 -9.28
CA ASP A 68 0.64 -11.01 -10.37
C ASP A 68 0.62 -10.19 -11.69
N ASN A 69 -0.48 -9.47 -11.96
CA ASN A 69 -0.58 -8.55 -13.10
C ASN A 69 0.31 -7.30 -12.91
N LEU A 70 0.22 -6.66 -11.74
CA LEU A 70 0.98 -5.47 -11.38
C LEU A 70 2.48 -5.72 -11.43
N TRP A 71 2.89 -6.87 -10.92
CA TRP A 71 4.25 -7.32 -10.94
C TRP A 71 4.69 -7.72 -12.33
N GLY A 72 3.82 -8.25 -13.18
CA GLY A 72 4.11 -8.39 -14.61
C GLY A 72 4.57 -7.07 -15.23
N VAL A 73 3.96 -5.94 -14.84
CA VAL A 73 4.37 -4.60 -15.29
C VAL A 73 5.72 -4.20 -14.68
N VAL A 74 5.90 -4.36 -13.36
CA VAL A 74 7.16 -4.05 -12.66
C VAL A 74 8.32 -4.89 -13.22
N GLY A 75 8.12 -6.20 -13.34
CA GLY A 75 9.09 -7.15 -13.87
C GLY A 75 9.43 -6.90 -15.33
N ALA A 76 8.44 -6.57 -16.18
CA ALA A 76 8.69 -6.15 -17.55
C ALA A 76 9.47 -4.83 -17.61
N TYR A 77 9.18 -3.89 -16.72
CA TYR A 77 9.83 -2.59 -16.67
C TYR A 77 11.29 -2.70 -16.21
N TYR A 78 11.56 -3.44 -15.15
CA TYR A 78 12.92 -3.61 -14.60
C TYR A 78 13.67 -4.82 -15.18
N GLY A 79 13.06 -5.58 -16.08
CA GLY A 79 13.67 -6.72 -16.76
C GLY A 79 14.02 -7.90 -15.84
N ARG A 80 13.27 -8.12 -14.75
CA ARG A 80 13.51 -9.26 -13.83
C ARG A 80 12.22 -9.97 -13.40
N PRO A 81 12.30 -11.22 -12.93
CA PRO A 81 11.17 -11.92 -12.35
C PRO A 81 10.59 -11.17 -11.16
N VAL A 82 9.27 -11.19 -11.08
CA VAL A 82 8.43 -10.59 -10.03
C VAL A 82 8.85 -11.01 -8.64
N GLU A 83 9.17 -12.29 -8.50
CA GLU A 83 9.48 -12.95 -7.25
C GLU A 83 10.75 -12.39 -6.59
N GLU A 84 11.62 -11.73 -7.38
CA GLU A 84 12.77 -11.01 -6.84
C GLU A 84 12.36 -9.67 -6.20
N TYR A 85 11.22 -9.10 -6.60
CA TYR A 85 10.67 -7.87 -6.03
C TYR A 85 9.70 -8.13 -4.89
N VAL A 86 8.96 -9.24 -4.92
CA VAL A 86 7.98 -9.61 -3.89
C VAL A 86 8.67 -10.27 -2.71
N GLY A 87 9.26 -9.43 -1.86
CA GLY A 87 9.91 -9.84 -0.62
C GLY A 87 8.97 -9.96 0.58
N ALA A 88 9.57 -10.34 1.72
CA ALA A 88 8.92 -10.32 3.02
C ALA A 88 8.37 -8.93 3.37
N ASP A 89 9.08 -7.88 2.96
CA ASP A 89 8.73 -6.47 3.18
C ASP A 89 7.37 -6.09 2.62
N ILE A 90 7.14 -6.41 1.34
CA ILE A 90 5.87 -6.14 0.67
C ILE A 90 4.72 -6.89 1.34
N THR A 91 4.94 -8.15 1.73
CA THR A 91 3.93 -8.95 2.41
C THR A 91 3.60 -8.37 3.79
N ALA A 92 4.62 -7.98 4.56
CA ALA A 92 4.47 -7.34 5.86
C ALA A 92 3.76 -5.98 5.72
N PHE A 93 4.12 -5.20 4.71
CA PHE A 93 3.48 -3.92 4.41
C PHE A 93 1.98 -4.09 4.17
N PHE A 94 1.59 -4.99 3.26
CA PHE A 94 0.18 -5.20 2.98
C PHE A 94 -0.58 -5.75 4.18
N SER A 95 0.00 -6.67 4.94
CA SER A 95 -0.62 -7.22 6.14
C SER A 95 -0.93 -6.12 7.17
N GLU A 96 0.05 -5.25 7.44
CA GLU A 96 -0.09 -4.19 8.43
C GLU A 96 -0.95 -3.01 7.92
N ALA A 97 -0.79 -2.62 6.65
CA ALA A 97 -1.63 -1.59 6.04
C ALA A 97 -3.11 -2.00 5.99
N ASN A 98 -3.38 -3.26 5.64
CA ASN A 98 -4.73 -3.83 5.70
C ASN A 98 -5.27 -3.83 7.13
N ARG A 99 -4.48 -4.28 8.11
CA ARG A 99 -4.87 -4.26 9.52
C ARG A 99 -5.24 -2.84 9.97
N ASN A 100 -4.46 -1.84 9.58
CA ASN A 100 -4.77 -0.44 9.87
C ASN A 100 -6.07 0.02 9.20
N ALA A 101 -6.26 -0.27 7.91
CA ALA A 101 -7.51 0.05 7.22
C ALA A 101 -8.75 -0.61 7.86
N LEU A 102 -8.63 -1.87 8.29
CA LEU A 102 -9.68 -2.59 9.01
C LEU A 102 -9.99 -1.96 10.36
N MET A 103 -8.98 -1.45 11.07
CA MET A 103 -9.18 -0.90 12.42
C MET A 103 -9.69 0.54 12.38
N HIS A 104 -9.18 1.36 11.47
CA HIS A 104 -9.36 2.81 11.50
C HIS A 104 -10.38 3.33 10.49
N SER A 105 -10.54 2.68 9.34
CA SER A 105 -11.49 3.20 8.36
C SER A 105 -12.93 3.03 8.84
N SER A 106 -13.76 3.99 8.43
CA SER A 106 -15.22 3.94 8.63
C SER A 106 -15.87 2.74 7.93
N THR A 107 -15.26 2.30 6.82
CA THR A 107 -15.73 1.16 6.02
C THR A 107 -15.10 -0.16 6.43
N LYS A 108 -14.14 -0.16 7.36
CA LYS A 108 -13.40 -1.35 7.82
C LYS A 108 -12.83 -2.15 6.65
N MET A 109 -12.28 -1.45 5.66
CA MET A 109 -11.68 -2.06 4.46
C MET A 109 -10.77 -1.09 3.71
N VAL A 110 -9.84 -1.65 2.92
CA VAL A 110 -9.07 -0.90 1.91
C VAL A 110 -10.01 -0.39 0.83
N HIS A 111 -9.82 0.87 0.44
CA HIS A 111 -10.55 1.52 -0.64
C HIS A 111 -9.82 1.42 -1.97
N ARG A 112 -8.56 1.87 -2.01
CA ARG A 112 -7.74 1.88 -3.22
C ARG A 112 -6.34 1.39 -2.94
N MET A 113 -5.73 0.85 -3.98
CA MET A 113 -4.30 0.63 -4.05
C MET A 113 -3.71 1.53 -5.11
N HIS A 114 -2.47 1.93 -4.89
CA HIS A 114 -1.74 2.78 -5.80
C HIS A 114 -0.37 2.18 -6.06
N LEU A 115 0.13 2.36 -7.29
CA LEU A 115 1.49 2.07 -7.67
C LEU A 115 2.02 3.23 -8.50
N TRP A 116 3.20 3.71 -8.16
CA TRP A 116 3.99 4.61 -9.01
C TRP A 116 5.31 3.94 -9.33
N ILE A 117 5.66 3.90 -10.61
CA ILE A 117 6.91 3.29 -11.09
C ILE A 117 7.83 4.42 -11.56
N GLY A 118 9.02 4.48 -10.98
CA GLY A 118 10.09 5.37 -11.44
C GLY A 118 11.25 4.60 -12.07
N ALA A 119 12.31 5.33 -12.44
CA ALA A 119 13.51 4.71 -13.00
C ALA A 119 14.34 3.95 -11.95
N LYS A 120 14.29 4.38 -10.68
CA LYS A 120 15.11 3.83 -9.59
C LYS A 120 14.38 2.82 -8.71
N SER A 121 13.10 3.04 -8.49
CA SER A 121 12.28 2.29 -7.54
C SER A 121 10.80 2.51 -7.82
N PHE A 122 9.94 1.90 -7.00
CA PHE A 122 8.50 2.09 -7.07
C PHE A 122 7.90 2.40 -5.70
N VAL A 123 6.74 3.06 -5.70
CA VAL A 123 5.96 3.38 -4.50
C VAL A 123 4.64 2.65 -4.56
N PHE A 124 4.31 1.92 -3.51
CA PHE A 124 2.96 1.41 -3.25
C PHE A 124 2.19 2.34 -2.34
N GLY A 125 0.88 2.43 -2.53
CA GLY A 125 -0.05 3.10 -1.62
C GLY A 125 -1.24 2.21 -1.29
N ILE A 126 -1.65 2.17 -0.02
CA ILE A 126 -2.90 1.59 0.44
C ILE A 126 -3.75 2.71 1.03
N GLU A 127 -4.86 3.00 0.38
CA GLU A 127 -5.82 4.03 0.77
C GLU A 127 -7.03 3.42 1.45
N GLN A 128 -7.46 4.03 2.54
CA GLN A 128 -8.71 3.71 3.23
C GLN A 128 -9.79 4.79 2.99
N LYS A 129 -11.07 4.40 3.07
CA LYS A 129 -12.21 5.34 2.95
C LYS A 129 -12.72 5.80 4.33
N GLY A 130 -12.91 7.11 4.48
CA GLY A 130 -13.47 7.74 5.67
C GLY A 130 -12.46 8.54 6.48
N GLU A 131 -12.63 8.55 7.80
CA GLU A 131 -11.74 9.23 8.75
C GLU A 131 -10.34 8.63 8.70
N GLY A 132 -9.31 9.49 8.77
CA GLY A 132 -7.93 9.08 8.87
C GLY A 132 -7.53 8.70 10.31
N PHE A 133 -6.25 8.43 10.52
CA PHE A 133 -5.69 8.18 11.84
C PHE A 133 -4.41 8.98 12.09
N ASP A 134 -4.11 9.27 13.36
CA ASP A 134 -2.89 9.99 13.73
C ASP A 134 -1.69 9.02 13.75
N ALA A 135 -1.05 8.87 12.59
CA ALA A 135 0.12 8.02 12.39
C ALA A 135 1.31 8.49 13.25
N LEU A 136 1.47 9.81 13.41
CA LEU A 136 2.53 10.41 14.23
C LEU A 136 2.37 10.03 15.71
N MET A 137 1.14 10.07 16.23
CA MET A 137 0.85 9.63 17.59
C MET A 137 1.09 8.13 17.75
N ILE A 138 0.59 7.29 16.83
CA ILE A 138 0.76 5.84 16.89
C ILE A 138 2.26 5.48 16.86
N ASP A 139 3.03 6.11 15.98
CA ASP A 139 4.47 5.85 15.87
C ASP A 139 5.23 6.23 17.15
N ARG A 140 4.94 7.42 17.71
CA ARG A 140 5.59 7.92 18.93
C ARG A 140 5.27 7.10 20.16
N THR A 141 4.00 6.75 20.34
CA THR A 141 3.52 6.13 21.57
C THR A 141 3.74 4.63 21.57
N ARG A 142 3.97 4.01 20.39
CA ARG A 142 4.06 2.55 20.19
C ARG A 142 2.91 1.77 20.81
N THR A 143 1.83 2.45 21.18
CA THR A 143 0.71 1.90 21.94
C THR A 143 -0.53 2.25 21.17
N TYR A 144 -1.35 1.23 20.93
CA TYR A 144 -2.67 1.45 20.40
C TYR A 144 -3.71 1.17 21.47
N ASN A 145 -4.68 2.06 21.59
CA ASN A 145 -5.83 1.86 22.44
C ASN A 145 -6.62 0.63 21.94
N ARG A 146 -6.34 -0.50 22.61
CA ARG A 146 -7.07 -1.77 22.67
C ARG A 146 -6.84 -2.87 21.63
N PHE A 147 -6.31 -2.67 20.40
CA PHE A 147 -6.25 -3.80 19.43
C PHE A 147 -5.16 -3.78 18.32
N GLY A 148 -3.94 -3.26 18.56
CA GLY A 148 -2.88 -3.25 17.53
C GLY A 148 -1.45 -3.18 18.07
N HIS A 149 -0.48 -3.57 17.22
CA HIS A 149 0.97 -3.57 17.51
C HIS A 149 1.67 -2.25 17.10
N GLY A 150 0.93 -1.15 16.96
CA GLY A 150 1.50 0.20 16.82
C GLY A 150 2.55 0.37 15.71
N PHE A 151 2.38 -0.26 14.54
CA PHE A 151 3.33 -0.29 13.41
C PHE A 151 4.57 -1.19 13.57
N ASP A 152 4.55 -2.18 14.47
CA ASP A 152 5.69 -3.09 14.67
C ASP A 152 6.13 -3.82 13.40
N GLU A 153 5.20 -4.24 12.54
CA GLU A 153 5.53 -4.85 11.24
C GLU A 153 6.20 -3.84 10.31
N PHE A 154 5.67 -2.62 10.20
CA PHE A 154 6.32 -1.57 9.41
C PHE A 154 7.75 -1.30 9.88
N ARG A 155 8.04 -1.39 11.18
CA ARG A 155 9.40 -1.20 11.72
C ARG A 155 10.40 -2.28 11.34
N ARG A 156 9.93 -3.46 10.93
CA ARG A 156 10.75 -4.61 10.53
C ARG A 156 11.08 -4.63 9.04
N ILE A 157 10.28 -3.92 8.25
CA ILE A 157 10.47 -3.71 6.83
C ILE A 157 11.74 -2.88 6.61
N GLU A 158 12.55 -3.22 5.61
CA GLU A 158 13.74 -2.45 5.21
C GLU A 158 13.36 -1.23 4.37
N SER A 159 12.30 -1.36 3.58
CA SER A 159 11.67 -0.29 2.80
C SER A 159 11.14 0.88 3.63
N GLN A 160 10.91 2.00 2.94
CA GLN A 160 10.45 3.25 3.57
C GLN A 160 8.93 3.36 3.51
N VAL A 161 8.28 3.33 4.66
CA VAL A 161 6.85 3.55 4.88
C VAL A 161 6.59 5.01 5.26
N PHE A 162 5.62 5.66 4.63
CA PHE A 162 5.22 7.04 4.91
C PHE A 162 3.71 7.25 4.71
N PHE A 163 3.21 8.45 4.93
CA PHE A 163 1.76 8.73 4.98
C PHE A 163 1.40 9.96 4.14
N ASP A 164 0.14 10.05 3.68
CA ASP A 164 -0.35 11.24 2.96
C ASP A 164 -0.44 12.47 3.86
N ASP A 165 -0.99 12.31 5.06
CA ASP A 165 -0.97 13.29 6.15
C ASP A 165 -0.75 12.54 7.46
N ALA A 166 0.43 12.64 8.06
CA ALA A 166 0.76 11.85 9.25
C ALA A 166 -0.13 12.13 10.49
N ARG A 167 -0.88 13.24 10.54
CA ARG A 167 -1.83 13.52 11.64
C ARG A 167 -3.25 13.05 11.34
N ASN A 168 -3.56 12.78 10.07
CA ASN A 168 -4.87 12.32 9.63
C ASN A 168 -4.73 11.39 8.41
N ALA A 169 -3.93 10.34 8.59
CA ALA A 169 -3.49 9.48 7.51
C ALA A 169 -4.65 8.68 6.94
N ARG A 170 -4.86 8.77 5.63
CA ARG A 170 -5.80 7.95 4.89
C ARG A 170 -5.10 7.04 3.89
N THR A 171 -3.88 7.38 3.52
CA THR A 171 -3.05 6.54 2.66
C THR A 171 -1.74 6.24 3.36
N ILE A 172 -1.39 4.95 3.38
CA ILE A 172 -0.08 4.48 3.82
C ILE A 172 0.69 4.13 2.56
N PHE A 173 1.90 4.66 2.44
CA PHE A 173 2.78 4.41 1.31
C PHE A 173 3.97 3.57 1.72
N MET A 174 4.56 2.86 0.75
CA MET A 174 5.86 2.22 0.87
C MET A 174 6.66 2.44 -0.40
N GLU A 175 7.84 3.04 -0.28
CA GLU A 175 8.87 3.04 -1.32
C GLU A 175 9.74 1.80 -1.18
N GLN A 176 9.82 1.00 -2.25
CA GLN A 176 10.61 -0.22 -2.31
C GLN A 176 11.63 -0.12 -3.43
N TYR A 177 12.89 -0.35 -3.07
CA TYR A 177 13.96 -0.46 -4.04
C TYR A 177 13.95 -1.84 -4.71
N PRO A 178 14.18 -1.91 -6.02
CA PRO A 178 14.54 -3.17 -6.67
C PRO A 178 15.83 -3.70 -6.03
N PRO A 179 15.98 -5.02 -5.83
CA PRO A 179 17.20 -5.57 -5.25
C PRO A 179 18.41 -5.15 -6.09
N ILE A 180 19.32 -4.39 -5.47
CA ILE A 180 20.63 -4.09 -6.07
C ILE A 180 21.42 -5.40 -6.06
N ARG A 181 21.94 -5.83 -7.21
CA ARG A 181 22.98 -6.87 -7.23
C ARG A 181 24.33 -6.17 -7.22
N ASP A 182 25.22 -6.66 -6.36
CA ASP A 182 26.66 -6.52 -6.54
C ASP A 182 27.13 -7.25 -7.81
#